data_AF-A0A931U8P8-F1
#
_entry.id   AF-A0A931U8P8-F1
#
_cell.length_a   1.000
_cell.length_b   1.000
_cell.length_c   1.000
_cell.angle_alpha   90.00
_cell.angle_beta   90.00
_cell.angle_gamma   90.00
#
_symmetry.space_group_name_H-M   'P 1'
#
loop_
_entity.id
_entity.type
_entity.pdbx_description
1 polymer ?
#
loop_
_entity_poly.entity_id
_entity_poly.type
_entity_poly.pdbx_seq_one_letter_code
_entity_poly.pdbx_strand_id
1 'polypeptide(L)'
;MGQIAIALQAYQNVNQRYPQNLEELVSSRDLKSVPVDPRGGQYTYLTSSDNSSAAIYANLEAEKTAFAVWCWRSEVGIPLVLNSASECKP
;
A
#
# COMPACT_ATOMS: atom_id res chain seq x y z
N MET A 1 6.88 -0.98 3.44
CA MET A 1 5.95 -0.48 2.40
C MET A 1 6.57 -0.37 1.00
N GLY A 2 7.83 0.07 0.84
CA GLY A 2 8.44 0.26 -0.50
C GLY A 2 8.42 -0.97 -1.40
N GLN A 3 8.70 -2.16 -0.86
CA GLN A 3 8.61 -3.41 -1.63
C GLN A 3 7.17 -3.71 -2.12
N ILE A 4 6.15 -3.43 -1.30
CA ILE A 4 4.75 -3.61 -1.70
C ILE A 4 4.41 -2.62 -2.83
N ALA A 5 4.84 -1.36 -2.71
CA ALA A 5 4.64 -0.35 -3.76
C ALA A 5 5.25 -0.77 -5.11
N ILE A 6 6.47 -1.31 -5.09
CA ILE A 6 7.14 -1.82 -6.31
C ILE A 6 6.34 -3.00 -6.90
N ALA A 7 5.90 -3.94 -6.07
CA ALA A 7 5.10 -5.08 -6.52
C ALA A 7 3.74 -4.64 -7.09
N LEU A 8 3.08 -3.64 -6.50
CA LEU A 8 1.84 -3.06 -7.02
C LEU A 8 2.04 -2.43 -8.40
N GLN A 9 3.13 -1.67 -8.59
CA GLN A 9 3.46 -1.10 -9.89
C GLN A 9 3.78 -2.17 -10.94
N ALA A 10 4.55 -3.20 -10.55
CA ALA A 10 4.85 -4.33 -11.44
C ALA A 10 3.58 -5.06 -11.87
N TYR A 11 2.69 -5.37 -10.91
CA TYR A 11 1.41 -6.00 -11.17
C TYR A 11 0.54 -5.16 -12.11
N GLN A 12 0.45 -3.85 -11.88
CA GLN A 12 -0.34 -2.95 -12.72
C GLN A 12 0.22 -2.87 -14.14
N ASN A 13 1.54 -2.85 -14.32
CA ASN A 13 2.14 -2.86 -15.65
C ASN A 13 1.77 -4.11 -16.45
N VAL A 14 1.68 -5.27 -15.80
CA VAL A 14 1.34 -6.55 -16.46
C VAL A 14 -0.17 -6.70 -16.68
N ASN A 15 -0.98 -6.37 -15.68
CA ASN A 15 -2.42 -6.68 -15.68
C ASN A 15 -3.29 -5.49 -16.09
N GLN A 16 -2.69 -4.30 -16.28
CA GLN A 16 -3.38 -3.04 -16.57
C GLN A 16 -4.42 -2.64 -15.51
N ARG A 17 -4.27 -3.19 -14.29
CA ARG A 17 -5.07 -2.90 -13.09
C ARG A 17 -4.25 -3.19 -11.84
N TYR A 18 -4.57 -2.54 -10.74
CA TYR A 18 -4.08 -2.94 -9.42
C TYR A 18 -4.79 -4.21 -8.93
N PRO A 19 -4.16 -5.01 -8.05
CA PRO A 19 -4.79 -6.21 -7.50
C PRO A 19 -5.99 -5.86 -6.61
N GLN A 20 -6.97 -6.76 -6.44
CA GLN A 20 -8.11 -6.52 -5.53
C GLN A 20 -7.68 -6.53 -4.06
N ASN A 21 -6.62 -7.28 -3.75
CA ASN A 21 -6.06 -7.40 -2.41
C ASN A 21 -4.54 -7.69 -2.49
N LEU A 22 -3.84 -7.65 -1.36
CA LEU A 22 -2.38 -7.86 -1.37
C LEU A 22 -2.00 -9.33 -1.60
N GLU A 23 -2.90 -10.27 -1.36
CA GLU A 23 -2.70 -11.71 -1.57
C GLU A 23 -2.60 -12.07 -3.07
N GLU A 24 -3.21 -11.28 -3.95
CA GLU A 24 -3.02 -11.42 -5.40
C GLU A 24 -1.55 -11.21 -5.81
N LEU A 25 -0.81 -10.33 -5.13
CA LEU A 25 0.63 -10.12 -5.40
C LEU A 25 1.46 -11.37 -5.03
N VAL A 26 1.00 -12.16 -4.06
CA VAL A 26 1.62 -13.44 -3.73
C VAL A 26 1.28 -14.49 -4.77
N SER A 27 0.02 -14.51 -5.21
CA SER A 27 -0.47 -15.44 -6.22
C SER A 27 0.19 -15.22 -7.59
N SER A 28 0.43 -13.96 -7.97
CA SER A 28 1.15 -13.57 -9.19
C SER A 28 2.67 -13.71 -9.07
N ARG A 29 3.18 -14.04 -7.88
CA ARG A 29 4.61 -14.16 -7.54
C ARG A 29 5.38 -12.84 -7.58
N ASP A 30 4.71 -11.69 -7.59
CA ASP A 30 5.33 -10.38 -7.39
C ASP A 30 5.83 -10.21 -5.94
N LEU A 31 5.21 -10.92 -4.99
CA LEU A 31 5.66 -11.10 -3.63
C LEU A 31 5.75 -12.58 -3.27
N LYS A 32 6.66 -12.92 -2.35
CA LYS A 32 6.69 -14.28 -1.75
C LYS A 32 5.64 -14.45 -0.66
N SER A 33 5.36 -13.37 0.07
CA SER A 33 4.36 -13.26 1.11
C SER A 33 4.02 -11.79 1.31
N VAL A 34 2.82 -11.49 1.81
CA VAL A 34 2.48 -10.10 2.21
C VAL A 34 3.29 -9.76 3.47
N PRO A 35 4.17 -8.74 3.44
CA PRO A 35 4.95 -8.37 4.61
C PRO A 35 4.08 -7.64 5.63
N VAL A 36 4.40 -7.86 6.91
CA VAL A 36 3.86 -7.06 8.01
C VAL A 36 4.65 -5.77 8.16
N ASP A 37 4.06 -4.79 8.83
CA ASP A 37 4.77 -3.58 9.22
C ASP A 37 5.87 -3.88 10.27
N PRO A 38 6.83 -2.97 10.51
CA PRO A 38 7.90 -3.16 11.48
C PRO A 38 7.46 -3.39 12.94
N ARG A 39 6.17 -3.17 13.26
CA ARG A 39 5.57 -3.38 14.58
C ARG A 39 4.75 -4.67 14.63
N GLY A 40 4.74 -5.45 13.55
CA GLY A 40 3.96 -6.68 13.40
C GLY A 40 2.51 -6.47 12.99
N GLY A 41 2.10 -5.24 12.68
CA GLY A 41 0.77 -4.92 12.16
C GLY A 41 0.65 -5.19 10.66
N GLN A 42 -0.58 -5.15 10.14
CA GLN A 42 -0.84 -5.27 8.71
C GLN A 42 -0.90 -3.90 8.04
N TYR A 43 -0.44 -3.82 6.80
CA TYR A 43 -0.69 -2.65 5.96
C TYR A 43 -2.15 -2.62 5.54
N THR A 44 -2.78 -1.44 5.61
CA THR A 44 -4.09 -1.24 4.99
C THR A 44 -3.90 -0.97 3.51
N TYR A 45 -4.65 -1.69 2.68
CA TYR A 45 -4.67 -1.53 1.23
C TYR A 45 -6.03 -1.00 0.78
N LEU A 46 -6.00 -0.01 -0.11
CA LEU A 46 -7.18 0.60 -0.70
C LEU A 46 -7.04 0.57 -2.22
N THR A 47 -8.16 0.39 -2.92
CA THR A 47 -8.25 0.50 -4.38
C THR A 47 -9.45 1.33 -4.77
N SER A 48 -9.40 1.95 -5.93
CA SER A 48 -10.61 2.43 -6.60
C SER A 48 -11.51 1.25 -6.96
N SER A 49 -12.80 1.52 -7.19
CA SER A 49 -13.79 0.49 -7.54
C SER A 49 -13.50 -0.27 -8.83
N ASP A 50 -12.73 0.33 -9.73
CA ASP A 50 -12.30 -0.22 -11.01
C ASP A 50 -10.84 -0.71 -10.99
N ASN A 51 -10.17 -0.64 -9.84
CA ASN A 51 -8.77 -1.00 -9.66
C ASN A 51 -7.79 -0.20 -10.53
N SER A 52 -8.18 0.98 -11.02
CA SER A 52 -7.28 1.87 -11.77
C SER A 52 -6.28 2.58 -10.86
N SER A 53 -6.60 2.77 -9.58
CA SER A 53 -5.72 3.38 -8.58
C SER A 53 -5.67 2.57 -7.28
N ALA A 54 -4.59 2.76 -6.52
CA ALA A 54 -4.31 2.01 -5.31
C ALA A 54 -3.51 2.84 -4.29
N ALA A 55 -3.75 2.59 -3.02
CA ALA A 55 -2.97 3.15 -1.92
C ALA A 55 -2.68 2.10 -0.85
N ILE A 56 -1.53 2.23 -0.19
CA ILE A 56 -1.19 1.46 1.00
C ILE A 56 -0.81 2.41 2.12
N TYR A 57 -1.24 2.11 3.34
CA TYR A 57 -0.80 2.87 4.50
C TYR A 57 -0.63 2.06 5.77
N ALA A 58 0.15 2.59 6.69
CA ALA A 58 0.29 2.10 8.06
C ALA A 58 0.71 3.23 9.00
N ASN A 59 0.38 3.08 10.29
CA ASN A 59 0.93 3.94 11.34
C ASN A 59 2.28 3.36 11.81
N LEU A 60 3.37 3.96 11.34
CA LEU A 60 4.74 3.50 11.61
C LEU A 60 5.44 4.31 12.70
N GLU A 61 4.82 5.35 13.24
CA GLU A 61 5.45 6.19 14.26
C GLU A 61 5.53 5.48 15.61
N ALA A 62 6.66 5.68 16.30
CA ALA A 62 6.96 5.03 17.58
C ALA A 62 6.01 5.49 18.70
N GLU A 63 5.58 6.76 18.68
CA GLU A 63 4.65 7.31 19.63
C GLU A 63 3.20 7.24 19.11
N LYS A 64 2.30 6.62 19.89
CA LYS A 64 0.86 6.47 19.59
C LYS A 64 0.11 7.80 19.38
N THR A 65 0.74 8.93 19.66
CA THR A 65 0.18 10.28 19.63
C THR A 65 0.45 11.04 18.33
N ALA A 66 1.41 10.59 17.52
CA ALA A 66 1.64 11.21 16.22
C ALA A 66 0.55 10.69 15.25
N PHE A 67 -0.36 11.57 14.85
CA PHE A 67 -1.36 11.29 13.81
C PHE A 67 -0.74 11.02 12.42
N ALA A 68 0.58 10.89 12.34
CA ALA A 68 1.35 10.66 11.14
C ALA A 68 1.14 9.24 10.61
N VAL A 69 0.56 9.15 9.41
CA VAL A 69 0.34 7.92 8.67
C VAL A 69 1.26 7.91 7.46
N TRP A 70 2.04 6.85 7.31
CA TRP A 70 2.81 6.62 6.09
C TRP A 70 1.90 6.06 5.02
N CYS A 71 1.71 6.80 3.93
CA CYS A 71 0.83 6.46 2.84
C CYS A 71 1.59 6.48 1.50
N TRP A 72 1.50 5.41 0.74
CA TRP A 72 1.88 5.40 -0.67
C TRP A 72 0.61 5.39 -1.53
N ARG A 73 0.64 6.12 -2.63
CA ARG A 73 -0.48 6.27 -3.58
C ARG A 73 0.03 6.03 -4.99
N SER A 74 -0.73 5.32 -5.81
CA SER A 74 -0.36 5.00 -7.20
C SER A 74 -0.13 6.25 -8.05
N GLU A 75 -0.89 7.31 -7.80
CA GLU A 75 -0.77 8.59 -8.52
C GLU A 75 0.57 9.30 -8.26
N VAL A 76 1.09 9.18 -7.04
CA VAL A 76 2.32 9.87 -6.60
C VAL A 76 3.55 8.99 -6.81
N GLY A 77 3.40 7.67 -6.62
CA GLY A 77 4.48 6.70 -6.79
C GLY A 77 5.50 6.65 -5.65
N ILE A 78 5.53 7.64 -4.76
CA ILE A 78 6.40 7.68 -3.56
C ILE A 78 5.59 7.75 -2.25
N PRO A 79 6.08 7.14 -1.15
CA PRO A 79 5.43 7.26 0.16
C PRO A 79 5.54 8.68 0.74
N LEU A 80 4.48 9.15 1.36
CA LEU A 80 4.38 10.43 2.07
C LEU A 80 3.85 10.21 3.49
N VAL A 81 4.17 11.16 4.38
CA VAL A 81 3.59 11.23 5.72
C VAL A 81 2.35 12.12 5.67
N LEU A 82 1.20 11.60 6.12
CA LEU A 82 -0.08 12.29 6.18
C LEU A 82 -0.51 12.51 7.63
N ASN A 83 -1.37 13.49 7.89
CA ASN A 83 -1.86 13.77 9.24
C ASN A 83 -3.05 12.89 9.66
N SER A 84 -3.57 12.07 8.74
CA SER A 84 -4.63 11.11 9.03
C SER A 84 -4.69 9.99 8.00
N ALA A 85 -5.24 8.84 8.40
CA ALA A 85 -5.48 7.72 7.49
C ALA A 85 -6.53 8.05 6.40
N SER A 86 -7.50 8.91 6.71
CA SER A 86 -8.55 9.34 5.78
C SER A 86 -8.04 10.17 4.59
N GLU A 87 -6.86 10.76 4.72
CA GLU A 87 -6.18 11.45 3.63
C GLU A 87 -5.51 10.47 2.66
N CYS A 88 -5.25 9.23 3.07
CA CYS A 88 -4.69 8.21 2.20
C CYS A 88 -5.78 7.66 1.28
N LYS A 89 -5.72 8.02 0.00
CA LYS A 89 -6.70 7.59 -1.00
C LYS A 89 -6.00 6.99 -2.23
N PRO A 90 -6.58 5.92 -2.79
CA PRO A 90 -6.06 5.25 -3.97
C PRO A 90 -5.96 6.20 -5.16
#